data_AF-A0A1C3FC93-F1
#
_entry.id   AF-A0A1C3FC93-F1
#
_cell.length_a   1.000
_cell.length_b   1.000
_cell.length_c   1.000
_cell.angle_alpha   90.00
_cell.angle_beta   90.00
_cell.angle_gamma   90.00
#
_symmetry.space_group_name_H-M   'P 1'
#
loop_
_entity.id
_entity.type
_entity.pdbx_description
1 polymer ?
#
loop_
_entity_poly.entity_id
_entity_poly.type
_entity_poly.pdbx_seq_one_letter_code
_entity_poly.pdbx_strand_id
1 'polypeptide(L)'
;MKTRPKLMICSLIFLTGGFVNLFFSTALHGLLSRQMTVLKLLPIGECLASLFSSKQHFLLYLCLQGFILILAVMYFLTNLRPYQSDLTEITPDIKTPVAVGQYQHGSARWLKDGEKGKAFASFALNPHNKVIKALIKGGYDNIDFLKNKKEKEKEVEDDISS
;
A
#
# COMPACT_ATOMS: atom_id res chain seq x y z
N MET A 1 -3.54 2.12 1.17
CA MET A 1 -3.39 3.59 1.29
C MET A 1 -4.43 4.14 2.24
N LYS A 2 -4.00 4.89 3.26
CA LYS A 2 -4.87 5.56 4.24
C LYS A 2 -5.91 6.44 3.52
N THR A 3 -7.05 6.72 4.15
CA THR A 3 -8.16 7.51 3.57
C THR A 3 -7.77 8.96 3.24
N ARG A 4 -6.83 9.53 4.00
CA ARG A 4 -6.32 10.90 3.84
C ARG A 4 -5.75 11.22 2.44
N PRO A 5 -4.79 10.47 1.87
CA PRO A 5 -4.29 10.74 0.53
C PRO A 5 -5.34 10.58 -0.57
N LYS A 6 -6.32 9.69 -0.43
CA LYS A 6 -7.41 9.53 -1.41
C LYS A 6 -8.32 10.76 -1.44
N LEU A 7 -8.61 11.34 -0.28
CA LEU A 7 -9.33 12.60 -0.18
C LEU A 7 -8.56 13.76 -0.81
N MET A 8 -7.24 13.81 -0.64
CA MET A 8 -6.42 14.83 -1.30
C MET A 8 -6.47 14.71 -2.83
N ILE A 9 -6.42 13.49 -3.37
CA ILE A 9 -6.53 13.26 -4.81
C ILE A 9 -7.93 13.65 -5.32
N CYS A 10 -9.00 13.30 -4.59
CA CYS A 10 -10.37 13.72 -4.97
C CYS A 10 -10.52 15.24 -4.95
N SER A 11 -9.97 15.91 -3.94
CA SER A 11 -9.96 17.37 -3.84
C SER A 11 -9.18 18.00 -4.99
N LEU A 12 -8.03 17.43 -5.34
CA LEU A 12 -7.24 17.86 -6.49
C LEU A 12 -8.05 17.76 -7.79
N ILE A 13 -8.65 16.59 -8.07
CA ILE A 13 -9.50 16.36 -9.25
C ILE A 13 -10.64 17.38 -9.32
N PHE A 14 -11.30 17.67 -8.21
CA PHE A 14 -12.40 18.62 -8.16
C PHE A 14 -11.94 20.07 -8.45
N LEU A 15 -10.80 20.49 -7.90
CA LEU A 15 -10.25 21.83 -8.11
C LEU A 15 -9.73 22.03 -9.54
N THR A 16 -8.90 21.11 -10.05
CA THR A 16 -8.41 21.19 -11.42
C THR A 16 -9.55 21.03 -12.42
N GLY A 17 -10.50 20.13 -12.14
CA GLY A 17 -11.70 19.94 -12.94
C GLY A 17 -12.56 21.21 -12.98
N GLY A 18 -12.76 21.89 -11.85
CA GLY A 18 -13.48 23.16 -11.79
C GLY A 18 -12.80 24.28 -12.57
N PHE A 19 -11.47 24.37 -12.50
CA PHE A 19 -10.71 25.35 -13.28
C PHE A 19 -10.85 25.12 -14.79
N VAL A 20 -10.74 23.87 -15.25
CA VAL A 20 -10.93 23.52 -16.68
C VAL A 20 -12.40 23.70 -17.09
N ASN A 21 -13.33 23.33 -16.22
CA ASN A 21 -14.76 23.46 -16.44
C ASN A 21 -15.17 24.93 -16.61
N LEU A 22 -14.51 25.87 -15.95
CA LEU A 22 -14.76 27.30 -16.16
C LEU A 22 -14.62 27.68 -17.64
N PHE A 23 -13.49 27.37 -18.27
CA PHE A 23 -13.27 27.68 -19.70
C PHE A 23 -14.20 26.89 -20.61
N PHE A 24 -14.39 25.60 -20.32
CA PHE A 24 -15.24 24.73 -21.12
C PHE A 24 -16.70 25.18 -21.08
N SER A 25 -17.21 25.53 -19.89
CA SER A 25 -18.59 25.99 -19.72
C SER A 25 -18.84 27.34 -20.40
N THR A 26 -17.89 28.28 -20.35
CA THR A 26 -17.97 29.54 -21.10
C THR A 26 -17.99 29.30 -22.61
N ALA A 27 -17.12 28.43 -23.12
CA ALA A 27 -17.07 28.10 -24.54
C ALA A 27 -18.35 27.39 -25.02
N LEU A 28 -18.85 26.44 -24.22
CA LEU A 28 -20.08 25.71 -24.49
C LEU A 28 -21.30 26.62 -24.44
N HIS A 29 -21.35 27.54 -23.47
CA HIS A 29 -22.43 28.52 -23.41
C HIS A 29 -22.40 29.47 -24.61
N GLY A 30 -21.25 30.02 -24.98
CA GLY A 30 -21.12 30.90 -26.15
C GLY A 30 -21.53 30.22 -27.46
N LEU A 31 -21.26 28.91 -27.58
CA LEU A 31 -21.71 28.08 -28.69
C LEU A 31 -23.23 27.88 -28.68
N LEU A 32 -23.82 27.50 -27.52
CA LEU A 32 -25.26 27.27 -27.40
C LEU A 32 -26.09 28.54 -27.62
N SER A 33 -25.58 29.69 -27.15
CA SER A 33 -26.21 30.99 -27.33
C SER A 33 -25.93 31.63 -28.69
N ARG A 34 -25.27 30.90 -29.61
CA ARG A 34 -24.87 31.35 -30.96
C ARG A 34 -24.06 32.65 -30.99
N GLN A 35 -23.44 33.03 -29.87
CA GLN A 35 -22.58 34.21 -29.77
C GLN A 35 -21.20 33.94 -30.36
N MET A 36 -20.80 32.66 -30.47
CA MET A 36 -19.51 32.23 -30.98
C MET A 36 -19.68 31.07 -31.98
N THR A 37 -19.01 31.14 -33.13
CA THR A 37 -18.95 30.05 -34.12
C THR A 37 -17.71 29.16 -33.97
N VAL A 38 -16.77 29.55 -33.10
CA VAL A 38 -15.49 28.88 -32.86
C VAL A 38 -15.17 28.89 -31.37
N LEU A 39 -14.60 27.80 -30.86
CA LEU A 39 -14.12 27.69 -29.47
C LEU A 39 -12.90 28.60 -29.28
N LYS A 40 -13.07 29.70 -28.54
CA LYS A 40 -11.98 30.59 -28.12
C LYS A 40 -11.81 30.51 -26.61
N LEU A 41 -10.56 30.45 -26.14
CA LEU A 41 -10.26 30.68 -24.74
C LEU A 41 -10.37 32.18 -24.45
N LEU A 42 -11.36 32.56 -23.66
CA LEU A 42 -11.50 33.92 -23.13
C LEU A 42 -10.59 34.11 -21.90
N PRO A 43 -10.17 35.35 -21.61
CA PRO A 43 -9.47 35.65 -20.38
C PRO A 43 -10.34 35.35 -19.17
N ILE A 44 -9.70 34.94 -18.06
CA ILE A 44 -10.36 34.51 -16.82
C ILE A 44 -11.36 35.53 -16.28
N GLY A 45 -11.06 36.83 -16.40
CA GLY A 45 -11.95 37.90 -15.93
C GLY A 45 -13.29 37.92 -16.66
N GLU A 46 -13.30 37.68 -17.97
CA GLU A 46 -14.53 37.63 -18.74
C GLU A 46 -15.29 36.31 -18.53
N CYS A 47 -14.59 35.20 -18.32
CA CYS A 47 -15.23 33.93 -17.94
C CYS A 47 -15.98 34.06 -16.61
N LEU A 48 -15.38 34.69 -15.59
CA LEU A 48 -16.04 34.94 -14.31
C LEU A 48 -17.21 35.92 -14.46
N ALA A 49 -17.03 37.03 -15.18
CA ALA A 49 -18.09 38.01 -15.40
C ALA A 49 -19.29 37.37 -16.11
N SER A 50 -19.03 36.57 -17.15
CA SER A 50 -20.02 35.82 -17.90
C SER A 50 -20.77 34.81 -17.02
N LEU A 51 -20.04 34.11 -16.14
CA LEU A 51 -20.60 33.12 -15.21
C LEU A 51 -21.58 33.75 -14.21
N PHE A 52 -21.24 34.92 -13.66
CA PHE A 52 -22.09 35.61 -12.67
C PHE A 52 -23.19 36.48 -13.31
N SER A 53 -22.99 36.93 -14.56
CA SER A 53 -23.96 37.78 -15.26
C SER A 53 -25.18 37.00 -15.76
N SER A 54 -24.99 35.74 -16.16
CA SER A 54 -26.07 34.93 -16.75
C SER A 54 -26.39 33.67 -15.93
N LYS A 55 -27.64 33.57 -15.48
CA LYS A 55 -28.17 32.40 -14.75
C LYS A 55 -28.02 31.10 -15.55
N GLN A 56 -28.10 31.17 -16.88
CA GLN A 56 -27.97 29.99 -17.75
C GLN A 56 -26.54 29.46 -17.81
N HIS A 57 -25.54 30.35 -17.81
CA HIS A 57 -24.12 29.95 -17.78
C HIS A 57 -23.81 29.34 -16.41
N PHE A 58 -24.30 29.97 -15.34
CA PHE A 58 -24.13 29.48 -13.98
C PHE A 58 -24.70 28.06 -13.79
N LEU A 59 -25.92 27.83 -14.28
CA LEU A 59 -26.57 26.52 -14.19
C LEU A 59 -25.82 25.46 -15.01
N LEU A 60 -25.35 25.81 -16.21
CA LEU A 60 -24.54 24.93 -17.06
C LEU A 60 -23.21 24.55 -16.37
N TYR A 61 -22.51 25.54 -15.81
CA TYR A 61 -21.28 25.33 -15.04
C TYR A 61 -21.53 24.39 -13.85
N LEU A 62 -22.61 24.63 -13.08
CA LEU A 62 -22.97 23.80 -11.93
C LEU A 62 -23.28 22.35 -12.34
N CYS A 63 -23.98 22.16 -13.46
CA CYS A 63 -24.29 20.84 -13.99
C CYS A 63 -23.01 20.05 -14.33
N LEU A 64 -22.10 20.67 -15.08
CA LEU A 64 -20.81 20.08 -15.43
C LEU A 64 -19.94 19.83 -14.20
N GLN A 65 -19.94 20.77 -13.24
CA GLN A 65 -19.23 20.61 -11.97
C GLN A 65 -19.78 19.44 -11.15
N GLY A 66 -21.10 19.22 -11.20
CA GLY A 66 -21.77 18.07 -10.61
C GLY A 66 -21.29 16.74 -11.20
N PHE A 67 -21.11 16.64 -12.52
CA PHE A 67 -20.53 15.44 -13.14
C PHE A 67 -19.09 15.17 -12.66
N ILE A 68 -18.26 16.21 -12.57
CA ILE A 68 -16.89 16.09 -12.05
C ILE A 68 -16.90 15.61 -10.60
N LEU A 69 -17.83 16.13 -9.78
CA LEU A 69 -18.01 15.68 -8.40
C LEU A 69 -18.41 14.20 -8.33
N ILE A 70 -19.36 13.77 -9.16
CA ILE A 70 -19.77 12.35 -9.24
C ILE A 70 -18.59 11.47 -9.63
N LEU A 71 -17.79 11.88 -10.62
CA LEU A 71 -16.58 11.15 -11.01
C LEU A 71 -15.55 11.06 -9.88
N ALA A 72 -15.35 12.15 -9.13
CA ALA A 72 -14.45 12.14 -7.96
C ALA A 72 -14.96 11.19 -6.85
N VAL A 73 -16.27 11.17 -6.59
CA VAL A 73 -16.89 10.25 -5.64
C VAL A 73 -16.77 8.80 -6.12
N MET A 74 -17.01 8.54 -7.41
CA MET A 74 -16.84 7.21 -8.02
C MET A 74 -15.39 6.72 -7.90
N TYR A 75 -14.42 7.59 -8.19
CA TYR A 75 -12.99 7.30 -7.98
C TYR A 75 -12.70 6.97 -6.51
N PHE A 76 -13.26 7.74 -5.58
CA PHE A 76 -13.10 7.47 -4.16
C PHE A 76 -13.64 6.08 -3.81
N LEU A 77 -14.91 5.80 -4.13
CA LEU A 77 -15.60 4.56 -3.81
C LEU A 77 -14.93 3.33 -4.43
N THR A 78 -14.59 3.38 -5.71
CA THR A 78 -13.93 2.25 -6.40
C THR A 78 -12.53 1.97 -5.86
N ASN A 79 -11.83 3.00 -5.39
CA ASN A 79 -10.50 2.85 -4.80
C ASN A 79 -10.56 2.61 -3.28
N LEU A 80 -11.74 2.59 -2.65
CA LEU A 80 -11.88 2.06 -1.29
C LEU A 80 -11.68 0.56 -1.35
N ARG A 81 -10.54 0.10 -0.83
CA ARG A 81 -10.22 -1.32 -0.65
C ARG A 81 -10.26 -1.66 0.84
N PRO A 82 -11.45 -1.74 1.45
CA PRO A 82 -11.60 -2.02 2.89
C PRO A 82 -11.20 -3.46 3.25
N TYR A 83 -11.19 -4.36 2.27
CA TYR A 83 -10.81 -5.76 2.41
C TYR A 83 -9.29 -5.99 2.46
N GLN A 84 -8.47 -4.98 2.18
CA GLN A 84 -7.03 -5.09 2.29
C GLN A 84 -6.62 -4.78 3.73
N SER A 85 -6.21 -5.82 4.46
CA SER A 85 -5.57 -5.66 5.76
C SER A 85 -4.14 -5.12 5.58
N ASP A 86 -3.68 -4.37 6.57
CA ASP A 86 -2.28 -3.99 6.65
C ASP A 86 -1.42 -5.24 6.88
N LEU A 87 -0.19 -5.23 6.37
CA LEU A 87 0.76 -6.34 6.51
C LEU A 87 1.76 -6.02 7.62
N THR A 88 2.02 -7.00 8.48
CA THR A 88 3.12 -6.97 9.45
C THR A 88 4.33 -7.67 8.84
N GLU A 89 5.48 -7.02 8.90
CA GLU A 89 6.77 -7.61 8.56
C GLU A 89 7.32 -8.39 9.75
N ILE A 90 7.57 -9.68 9.55
CA ILE A 90 8.07 -10.59 10.60
C ILE A 90 9.56 -10.87 10.37
N THR A 91 9.93 -11.05 9.12
CA THR A 91 11.31 -11.13 8.63
C THR A 91 11.41 -10.32 7.34
N PRO A 92 12.63 -9.96 6.89
CA PRO A 92 12.82 -9.13 5.69
C PRO A 92 12.04 -9.64 4.46
N ASP A 93 11.94 -10.96 4.32
CA ASP A 93 11.28 -11.59 3.18
C ASP A 93 9.85 -12.09 3.48
N ILE A 94 9.41 -12.12 4.74
CA ILE A 94 8.11 -12.68 5.14
C ILE A 94 7.23 -11.62 5.75
N LYS A 95 6.11 -11.34 5.07
CA LYS A 95 5.07 -10.41 5.48
C LYS A 95 3.75 -11.17 5.63
N THR A 96 3.10 -11.01 6.77
CA THR A 96 1.80 -11.65 7.06
C THR A 96 0.74 -10.60 7.37
N PRO A 97 -0.52 -10.80 6.98
CA PRO A 97 -1.60 -9.87 7.30
C PRO A 97 -1.75 -9.68 8.81
N VAL A 98 -1.98 -8.44 9.23
CA VAL A 98 -2.35 -8.12 10.61
C VAL A 98 -3.70 -8.77 10.91
N ALA A 99 -3.81 -9.43 12.06
CA ALA A 99 -5.09 -9.92 12.56
C ALA A 99 -6.02 -8.71 12.83
N VAL A 100 -7.08 -8.57 12.02
CA VAL A 100 -8.05 -7.45 12.09
C VAL A 100 -9.49 -7.96 11.99
N GLY A 101 -10.41 -7.30 12.70
CA GLY A 101 -11.87 -7.44 12.53
C GLY A 101 -12.48 -8.76 13.00
N GLN A 102 -13.53 -9.21 12.28
CA GLN A 102 -14.33 -10.42 12.51
C GLN A 102 -13.64 -11.72 12.03
N TYR A 103 -12.31 -11.80 12.17
CA TYR A 103 -11.49 -12.96 11.76
C TYR A 103 -11.58 -13.39 10.28
N GLN A 104 -12.08 -12.53 9.38
CA GLN A 104 -12.21 -12.87 7.95
C GLN A 104 -10.86 -13.08 7.24
N HIS A 105 -9.79 -12.54 7.80
CA HIS A 105 -8.42 -12.70 7.30
C HIS A 105 -7.58 -13.61 8.20
N GLY A 106 -8.24 -14.35 9.11
CA GLY A 106 -7.61 -15.14 10.15
C GLY A 106 -7.42 -14.36 11.45
N SER A 107 -7.49 -15.09 12.56
CA SER A 107 -7.18 -14.62 13.92
C SER A 107 -5.72 -14.87 14.31
N ALA A 108 -5.04 -15.73 13.53
CA ALA A 108 -3.67 -16.13 13.81
C ALA A 108 -2.72 -14.93 13.69
N ARG A 109 -1.93 -14.72 14.74
CA ARG A 109 -0.85 -13.74 14.76
C ARG A 109 0.42 -14.38 15.28
N TRP A 110 1.55 -13.83 14.89
CA TRP A 110 2.83 -14.20 15.47
C TRP A 110 2.92 -13.77 16.94
N LEU A 111 3.59 -14.61 17.73
CA LEU A 111 3.86 -14.34 19.13
C LEU A 111 4.90 -13.23 19.28
N LYS A 112 4.66 -12.29 20.19
CA LYS A 112 5.68 -11.28 20.55
C LYS A 112 6.78 -11.93 21.39
N ASP A 113 7.97 -11.35 21.40
CA ASP A 113 9.11 -11.93 22.13
C ASP A 113 8.83 -12.14 23.63
N GLY A 114 8.15 -11.20 24.28
CA GLY A 114 7.75 -11.34 25.69
C GLY A 114 6.68 -12.41 25.96
N GLU A 115 5.97 -12.88 24.94
CA GLU A 115 4.97 -13.95 25.06
C GLU A 115 5.58 -15.34 24.88
N LYS A 116 6.73 -15.44 24.19
CA LYS A 116 7.36 -16.72 23.85
C LYS A 116 7.71 -17.53 25.10
N GLY A 117 8.20 -16.87 26.13
CA GLY A 117 8.52 -17.51 27.41
C GLY A 117 7.30 -18.01 28.20
N LYS A 118 6.09 -17.53 27.89
CA LYS A 118 4.84 -18.01 28.51
C LYS A 118 4.23 -19.16 27.70
N ALA A 119 4.31 -19.09 26.37
CA ALA A 119 3.71 -20.09 25.50
C ALA A 119 4.55 -21.37 25.40
N PHE A 120 5.87 -21.28 25.54
CA PHE A 120 6.78 -22.41 25.44
C PHE A 120 7.49 -22.65 26.77
N ALA A 121 7.50 -23.90 27.22
CA ALA A 121 8.38 -24.32 28.30
C ALA A 121 9.83 -24.16 27.84
N SER A 122 10.64 -23.44 28.62
CA SER A 122 12.06 -23.29 28.37
C SER A 122 12.85 -24.02 29.45
N PHE A 123 13.89 -24.73 29.03
CA PHE A 123 14.89 -25.31 29.93
C PHE A 123 16.22 -24.65 29.62
N ALA A 124 16.83 -24.02 30.64
CA ALA A 124 18.18 -23.51 30.55
C ALA A 124 19.16 -24.66 30.82
N LEU A 125 19.85 -25.11 29.78
CA LEU A 125 20.86 -26.16 29.90
C LEU A 125 22.16 -25.57 30.48
N ASN A 126 22.73 -26.24 31.49
CA ASN A 126 24.03 -25.86 32.04
C ASN A 126 25.17 -26.39 31.13
N PRO A 127 25.96 -25.51 30.47
CA PRO A 127 27.04 -25.93 29.58
C PRO A 127 28.21 -26.60 30.30
N HIS A 128 28.35 -26.40 31.60
CA HIS A 128 29.42 -26.99 32.42
C HIS A 128 29.09 -28.40 32.91
N ASN A 129 27.87 -28.90 32.68
CA ASN A 129 27.54 -30.27 33.00
C ASN A 129 28.29 -31.23 32.06
N LYS A 130 29.06 -32.15 32.64
CA LYS A 130 29.87 -33.14 31.90
C LYS A 130 29.04 -33.95 30.89
N VAL A 131 27.80 -34.31 31.25
CA VAL A 131 26.90 -35.10 30.38
C VAL A 131 26.43 -34.27 29.19
N ILE A 132 25.99 -33.03 29.43
CA ILE A 132 25.55 -32.12 28.36
C ILE A 132 26.71 -31.81 27.41
N LYS A 133 27.91 -31.57 27.95
CA LYS A 133 29.12 -31.34 27.15
C LYS A 133 29.48 -32.53 26.26
N ALA A 134 29.34 -33.75 26.77
CA ALA A 134 29.55 -34.97 26.00
C ALA A 134 28.49 -35.13 24.89
N LEU A 135 27.21 -34.86 25.19
CA LEU A 135 26.11 -34.92 24.22
C LEU A 135 26.25 -33.87 23.11
N ILE A 136 26.66 -32.64 23.42
CA ILE A 136 26.90 -31.60 22.42
C ILE A 136 28.08 -32.00 21.51
N LYS A 137 29.15 -32.57 22.10
CA LYS A 137 30.34 -32.98 21.33
C LYS A 137 30.06 -34.15 20.41
N GLY A 138 29.29 -35.15 20.89
CA GLY A 138 28.98 -36.37 20.14
C GLY A 138 27.69 -36.30 19.30
N GLY A 139 26.92 -35.21 19.37
CA GLY A 139 25.60 -35.10 18.75
C GLY A 139 25.59 -35.25 17.22
N TYR A 140 26.75 -35.13 16.57
CA TYR A 140 26.92 -35.25 15.12
C TYR A 140 27.67 -36.52 14.70
N ASP A 141 28.13 -37.35 15.63
CA ASP A 141 29.03 -38.48 15.34
C ASP A 141 28.34 -39.61 14.55
N ASN A 142 27.01 -39.72 14.65
CA ASN A 142 26.19 -40.73 13.95
C ASN A 142 25.46 -40.18 12.71
N ILE A 143 25.88 -39.04 12.18
CA ILE A 143 25.24 -38.45 11.00
C ILE A 143 26.12 -38.67 9.77
N ASP A 144 25.87 -39.78 9.07
CA ASP A 144 26.70 -40.29 7.97
C ASP A 144 26.94 -39.26 6.85
N PHE A 145 25.93 -38.43 6.52
CA PHE A 145 26.05 -37.42 5.48
C PHE A 145 26.98 -36.26 5.85
N LEU A 146 27.12 -35.95 7.15
CA LEU A 146 28.04 -34.92 7.66
C LEU A 146 29.47 -35.44 7.73
N LYS A 147 29.62 -36.74 8.00
CA LYS A 147 30.92 -37.43 8.02
C LYS A 147 31.56 -37.44 6.64
N ASN A 148 30.79 -37.82 5.62
CA ASN A 148 31.22 -37.79 4.22
C ASN A 148 31.57 -36.39 3.72
N LYS A 149 30.93 -35.34 4.26
CA LYS A 149 31.25 -33.94 3.92
C LYS A 149 32.58 -33.48 4.54
N LYS A 150 32.81 -33.80 5.83
CA LYS A 150 34.06 -33.48 6.53
C LYS A 150 35.26 -34.26 6.00
N GLU A 151 35.08 -35.50 5.58
CA GLU A 151 36.15 -36.31 4.97
C GLU A 151 36.56 -35.75 3.61
N LYS A 152 35.59 -35.33 2.77
CA LYS A 152 35.87 -34.64 1.51
C LYS A 152 36.53 -33.27 1.68
N GLU A 153 36.15 -32.50 2.70
CA GLU A 153 36.78 -31.20 2.99
C GLU A 153 38.24 -31.36 3.46
N LYS A 154 38.56 -32.44 4.19
CA LYS A 154 39.94 -32.76 4.60
C LYS A 154 40.83 -33.26 3.46
N GLU A 155 40.31 -34.12 2.59
CA GLU A 155 41.06 -34.58 1.39
C GLU A 155 41.45 -33.39 0.49
N VAL A 156 40.57 -32.39 0.37
CA VAL A 156 40.85 -31.18 -0.42
C VAL A 156 41.88 -30.26 0.27
N GLU A 157 41.90 -30.19 1.60
CA GLU A 157 42.89 -29.38 2.34
C GLU A 157 44.29 -30.01 2.33
N ASP A 158 44.38 -31.34 2.40
CA ASP A 158 45.65 -32.08 2.34
C ASP A 158 46.26 -32.04 0.92
N ASP A 159 45.46 -32.04 -0.15
CA ASP A 159 45.90 -31.88 -1.55
C ASP A 159 46.40 -30.45 -1.88
N ILE A 160 46.03 -29.44 -1.08
CA ILE A 160 46.46 -28.04 -1.26
C ILE A 160 47.75 -27.73 -0.48
N SER A 161 48.15 -28.60 0.45
CA SER A 161 49.33 -28.41 1.33
C SER A 161 50.55 -29.29 1.02
N SER A 162 50.46 -30.18 0.02
CA SER A 162 51.57 -30.95 -0.56
C SER A 162 52.11 -30.30 -1.83
#